data_AF-A0A1H3JBF9-F1
#
_entry.id   AF-A0A1H3JBF9-F1
#
_cell.length_a   1.000
_cell.length_b   1.000
_cell.length_c   1.000
_cell.angle_alpha   90.00
_cell.angle_beta   90.00
_cell.angle_gamma   90.00
#
_symmetry.space_group_name_H-M   'P 1'
#
loop_
_entity.id
_entity.type
_entity.pdbx_description
1 polymer ?
#
loop_
_entity_poly.entity_id
_entity_poly.type
_entity_poly.pdbx_seq_one_letter_code
_entity_poly.pdbx_strand_id
1 'polypeptide(L)'
;MPSILRFFTARHSKLTVPVVLALSAALMAPAVQAQQLQTKFGCSLTRDEDGEKVIYGDTGEFKLDGDKIEALRWESAQYRPTHGFDCSIDTGDGLQAEFRQDGLKENWRITLKDPVAARHQRGYDSFNHGMNCSVRLQREGDKLHVIPSCPALCGSRVNFTELSVDVTTGDCSYQDK
;
A
#
# COMPACT_ATOMS: atom_id res chain seq x y z
N MET A 1 77.96 55.88 -13.14
CA MET A 1 76.97 54.89 -13.62
C MET A 1 75.80 54.89 -12.65
N PRO A 2 74.55 55.00 -13.15
CA PRO A 2 73.44 55.66 -12.46
C PRO A 2 72.60 54.64 -11.64
N SER A 3 71.73 55.04 -10.71
CA SER A 3 70.34 55.34 -11.06
C SER A 3 69.55 56.01 -9.95
N ILE A 4 68.59 56.79 -10.42
CA ILE A 4 67.82 57.87 -9.80
C ILE A 4 66.62 57.33 -9.03
N LEU A 5 66.28 58.04 -7.96
CA LEU A 5 65.10 57.87 -7.13
C LEU A 5 63.94 58.77 -7.65
N ARG A 6 62.70 58.24 -7.55
CA ARG A 6 61.40 58.92 -7.30
C ARG A 6 60.44 59.32 -8.45
N PHE A 7 59.26 58.67 -8.35
CA PHE A 7 57.86 59.16 -8.31
C PHE A 7 57.10 59.69 -9.55
N PHE A 8 55.78 59.47 -9.43
CA PHE A 8 54.61 59.85 -10.26
C PHE A 8 54.28 58.85 -11.39
N THR A 9 53.04 58.41 -11.62
CA THR A 9 51.71 59.06 -11.53
C THR A 9 50.57 58.05 -11.29
N ALA A 10 49.46 58.55 -10.75
CA ALA A 10 48.18 57.86 -10.58
C ALA A 10 47.43 57.62 -11.91
N ARG A 11 46.56 56.61 -11.95
CA ARG A 11 45.32 56.63 -12.75
C ARG A 11 44.27 55.66 -12.22
N HIS A 12 43.13 56.23 -11.84
CA HIS A 12 41.87 55.53 -11.61
C HIS A 12 41.32 54.98 -12.92
N SER A 13 40.79 53.75 -12.87
CA SER A 13 39.75 53.30 -13.78
C SER A 13 38.61 52.66 -12.97
N LYS A 14 37.41 53.23 -13.16
CA LYS A 14 36.12 52.77 -12.64
C LYS A 14 35.52 51.71 -13.58
N LEU A 15 34.44 51.09 -13.08
CA LEU A 15 33.46 50.19 -13.73
C LEU A 15 33.89 48.71 -13.74
N THR A 16 33.07 47.73 -13.34
CA THR A 16 31.60 47.57 -13.37
C THR A 16 31.13 46.54 -12.32
N VAL A 17 29.93 46.73 -11.77
CA VAL A 17 29.14 45.72 -11.02
C VAL A 17 28.24 44.98 -12.02
N PRO A 18 28.02 43.65 -11.89
CA PRO A 18 26.67 43.16 -11.53
C PRO A 18 26.69 42.03 -10.47
N VAL A 19 25.79 42.07 -9.46
CA VAL A 19 24.54 41.27 -9.33
C VAL A 19 24.84 39.74 -9.42
N VAL A 20 24.62 38.89 -8.40
CA VAL A 20 23.31 38.32 -8.00
C VAL A 20 23.48 37.49 -6.70
N LEU A 21 22.58 37.70 -5.73
CA LEU A 21 22.26 36.80 -4.62
C LEU A 21 21.92 35.38 -5.09
N ALA A 22 22.40 34.34 -4.42
CA ALA A 22 21.60 33.12 -4.30
C ALA A 22 21.86 32.46 -2.94
N LEU A 23 20.90 32.68 -2.03
CA LEU A 23 20.67 31.87 -0.85
C LEU A 23 20.83 30.39 -1.20
N SER A 24 21.73 29.70 -0.52
CA SER A 24 21.75 28.25 -0.44
C SER A 24 20.55 27.80 0.41
N ALA A 25 19.33 27.96 -0.13
CA ALA A 25 18.19 27.20 0.29
C ALA A 25 18.44 25.76 -0.16
N ALA A 26 19.14 25.00 0.69
CA ALA A 26 19.07 23.56 0.65
C ALA A 26 17.59 23.21 0.83
N LEU A 27 16.88 23.05 -0.29
CA LEU A 27 15.61 22.36 -0.29
C LEU A 27 15.90 20.98 0.30
N MET A 28 15.61 20.82 1.58
CA MET A 28 15.25 19.53 2.11
C MET A 28 13.98 19.13 1.35
N ALA A 29 14.19 18.48 0.21
CA ALA A 29 13.14 17.73 -0.43
C ALA A 29 12.62 16.75 0.64
N PRO A 30 11.32 16.76 0.97
CA PRO A 30 10.78 15.71 1.82
C PRO A 30 11.09 14.39 1.11
N ALA A 31 11.77 13.49 1.81
CA ALA A 31 11.96 12.14 1.32
C ALA A 31 10.56 11.52 1.19
N VAL A 32 10.06 11.46 -0.04
CA VAL A 32 8.83 10.72 -0.38
C VAL A 32 9.17 9.24 -0.22
N GLN A 33 9.08 8.72 1.02
CA GLN A 33 9.15 7.29 1.33
C GLN A 33 7.76 6.62 1.24
N ALA A 34 6.87 7.22 0.47
CA ALA A 34 5.44 6.90 0.35
C ALA A 34 5.14 5.93 -0.81
N GLN A 35 5.99 4.91 -1.00
CA GLN A 35 5.77 3.86 -2.01
C GLN A 35 5.73 2.46 -1.38
N GLN A 36 5.97 2.38 -0.07
CA GLN A 36 6.11 1.12 0.63
C GLN A 36 4.92 0.88 1.55
N LEU A 37 4.16 -0.19 1.28
CA LEU A 37 3.19 -0.73 2.22
C LEU A 37 3.87 -1.88 2.97
N GLN A 38 3.97 -1.77 4.29
CA GLN A 38 4.37 -2.88 5.15
C GLN A 38 3.43 -2.93 6.34
N THR A 39 2.62 -3.97 6.44
CA THR A 39 1.71 -4.17 7.57
C THR A 39 1.43 -5.65 7.83
N LYS A 40 1.06 -5.94 9.08
CA LYS A 40 0.46 -7.20 9.50
C LYS A 40 -0.74 -6.88 10.37
N PHE A 41 -1.85 -7.59 10.17
CA PHE A 41 -3.06 -7.38 10.95
C PHE A 41 -3.79 -8.69 11.23
N GLY A 42 -4.60 -8.67 12.29
CA GLY A 42 -5.53 -9.72 12.65
C GLY A 42 -6.81 -9.09 13.18
N CYS A 43 -7.89 -9.27 12.46
CA CYS A 43 -9.20 -8.70 12.74
C CYS A 43 -10.19 -9.83 13.03
N SER A 44 -11.19 -9.54 13.87
CA SER A 44 -12.31 -10.47 14.04
C SER A 44 -13.61 -9.72 14.29
N LEU A 45 -14.71 -10.34 13.89
CA LEU A 45 -16.06 -9.86 14.11
C LEU A 45 -16.93 -11.02 14.57
N THR A 46 -17.76 -10.78 15.58
CA THR A 46 -18.76 -11.76 16.03
C THR A 46 -20.13 -11.30 15.57
N ARG A 47 -20.93 -12.23 15.01
CA ARG A 47 -22.34 -12.02 14.66
C ARG A 47 -23.22 -13.13 15.22
N ASP A 48 -24.51 -12.83 15.33
CA ASP A 48 -25.56 -13.82 15.52
C ASP A 48 -26.22 -14.05 14.15
N GLU A 49 -26.16 -15.30 13.66
CA GLU A 49 -26.76 -15.71 12.39
C GLU A 49 -27.65 -16.93 12.65
N ASP A 50 -28.95 -16.78 12.42
CA ASP A 50 -29.96 -17.82 12.65
C ASP A 50 -29.93 -18.42 14.08
N GLY A 51 -29.59 -17.60 15.08
CA GLY A 51 -29.48 -18.02 16.48
C GLY A 51 -28.15 -18.71 16.83
N GLU A 52 -27.21 -18.78 15.90
CA GLU A 52 -25.84 -19.25 16.13
C GLU A 52 -24.85 -18.08 16.21
N LYS A 53 -23.94 -18.14 17.19
CA LYS A 53 -22.81 -17.23 17.25
C LYS A 53 -21.77 -17.63 16.20
N VAL A 54 -21.52 -16.74 15.25
CA VAL A 54 -20.53 -16.91 14.18
C VAL A 54 -19.39 -15.92 14.40
N ILE A 55 -18.16 -16.42 14.33
CA ILE A 55 -16.96 -15.57 14.42
C ILE A 55 -16.29 -15.54 13.04
N TYR A 56 -16.12 -14.34 12.52
CA TYR A 56 -15.33 -14.04 11.35
C TYR A 56 -13.95 -13.57 11.78
N GLY A 57 -12.91 -14.01 11.08
CA GLY A 57 -11.53 -13.60 11.33
C GLY A 57 -10.79 -13.35 10.03
N ASP A 58 -10.02 -12.27 9.97
CA ASP A 58 -9.21 -11.90 8.81
C ASP A 58 -7.78 -11.61 9.27
N THR A 59 -6.80 -12.25 8.65
CA THR A 59 -5.38 -12.00 8.96
C THR A 59 -4.62 -11.69 7.68
N GLY A 60 -3.84 -10.62 7.69
CA GLY A 60 -3.11 -10.18 6.51
C GLY A 60 -1.65 -9.86 6.82
N GLU A 61 -0.78 -10.15 5.86
CA GLU A 61 0.60 -9.68 5.79
C GLU A 61 0.81 -9.10 4.40
N PHE A 62 1.01 -7.78 4.33
CA PHE A 62 1.23 -7.06 3.08
C PHE A 62 2.57 -6.34 3.14
N LYS A 63 3.44 -6.65 2.19
CA LYS A 63 4.72 -5.99 1.96
C LYS A 63 4.87 -5.70 0.47
N LEU A 64 4.65 -4.45 0.08
CA LEU A 64 4.70 -3.95 -1.29
C LEU A 64 5.67 -2.78 -1.37
N ASP A 65 6.41 -2.69 -2.47
CA ASP A 65 7.27 -1.57 -2.84
C ASP A 65 6.91 -1.16 -4.26
N GLY A 66 6.10 -0.10 -4.40
CA GLY A 66 5.45 0.22 -5.66
C GLY A 66 4.56 -0.93 -6.16
N ASP A 67 4.82 -1.41 -7.37
CA ASP A 67 4.15 -2.56 -7.99
C ASP A 67 4.82 -3.91 -7.68
N LYS A 68 5.90 -3.92 -6.91
CA LYS A 68 6.61 -5.13 -6.50
C LYS A 68 5.97 -5.71 -5.24
N ILE A 69 5.53 -6.96 -5.32
CA ILE A 69 5.07 -7.75 -4.17
C ILE A 69 6.27 -8.42 -3.51
N GLU A 70 6.64 -7.99 -2.31
CA GLU A 70 7.70 -8.64 -1.52
C GLU A 70 7.15 -9.75 -0.62
N ALA A 71 5.97 -9.51 -0.04
CA ALA A 71 5.19 -10.50 0.66
C ALA A 71 3.71 -10.13 0.55
N LEU A 72 2.87 -11.12 0.28
CA LEU A 72 1.42 -10.96 0.38
C LEU A 72 0.85 -12.28 0.88
N ARG A 73 0.10 -12.20 1.99
CA ARG A 73 -0.75 -13.27 2.47
C ARG A 73 -2.00 -12.66 3.07
N TRP A 74 -3.15 -13.20 2.72
CA TRP A 74 -4.42 -12.85 3.36
C TRP A 74 -5.24 -14.11 3.54
N GLU A 75 -5.69 -14.34 4.75
CA GLU A 75 -6.53 -15.47 5.14
C GLU A 75 -7.80 -14.92 5.77
N SER A 76 -8.95 -15.48 5.39
CA SER A 76 -10.24 -15.16 6.01
C SER A 76 -10.96 -16.43 6.43
N ALA A 77 -11.34 -16.48 7.70
CA ALA A 77 -11.89 -17.64 8.38
C ALA A 77 -13.29 -17.33 8.95
N GLN A 78 -14.17 -18.33 8.91
CA GLN A 78 -15.44 -18.33 9.62
C GLN A 78 -15.42 -19.52 10.55
N TYR A 79 -15.34 -19.21 11.83
CA TYR A 79 -15.39 -20.21 12.88
C TYR A 79 -16.85 -20.47 13.22
N ARG A 80 -17.35 -21.63 12.77
CA ARG A 80 -18.55 -22.27 13.30
C ARG A 80 -18.14 -23.54 14.05
N PRO A 81 -18.94 -24.03 15.01
CA PRO A 81 -18.67 -25.31 15.67
C PRO A 81 -18.52 -26.52 14.72
N THR A 82 -18.90 -26.39 13.44
CA THR A 82 -18.99 -27.49 12.47
C THR A 82 -18.15 -27.33 11.19
N HIS A 83 -17.42 -26.22 10.99
CA HIS A 83 -16.76 -25.92 9.69
C HIS A 83 -15.34 -25.32 9.87
N GLY A 84 -14.44 -25.63 8.92
CA GLY A 84 -13.05 -25.14 8.87
C GLY A 84 -12.86 -23.94 7.91
N PHE A 85 -11.60 -23.48 7.75
CA PHE A 85 -11.20 -22.29 6.97
C PHE A 85 -11.81 -22.21 5.56
N ASP A 86 -12.19 -21.02 5.09
CA ASP A 86 -12.90 -20.89 3.80
C ASP A 86 -12.11 -20.16 2.71
N CYS A 87 -11.05 -19.39 3.03
CA CYS A 87 -10.22 -18.79 1.99
C CYS A 87 -8.81 -18.34 2.45
N SER A 88 -7.86 -18.47 1.52
CA SER A 88 -6.45 -18.02 1.65
C SER A 88 -5.90 -17.62 0.28
N ILE A 89 -5.21 -16.48 0.22
CA ILE A 89 -4.40 -16.04 -0.91
C ILE A 89 -2.97 -15.72 -0.46
N ASP A 90 -1.98 -16.07 -1.26
CA ASP A 90 -0.58 -15.71 -1.06
C ASP A 90 0.20 -15.59 -2.37
N THR A 91 1.51 -15.32 -2.27
CA THR A 91 2.40 -15.14 -3.43
C THR A 91 2.47 -16.36 -4.36
N GLY A 92 2.12 -17.55 -3.88
CA GLY A 92 2.03 -18.77 -4.67
C GLY A 92 0.87 -18.79 -5.68
N ASP A 93 -0.07 -17.85 -5.60
CA ASP A 93 -1.24 -17.78 -6.50
C ASP A 93 -0.98 -16.97 -7.78
N GLY A 94 0.26 -16.52 -8.01
CA GLY A 94 0.61 -15.75 -9.21
C GLY A 94 0.03 -14.34 -9.18
N LEU A 95 0.20 -13.65 -8.06
CA LEU A 95 -0.30 -12.29 -7.85
C LEU A 95 0.40 -11.26 -8.76
N GLN A 96 -0.34 -10.23 -9.13
CA GLN A 96 0.15 -9.04 -9.83
C GLN A 96 -0.32 -7.81 -9.06
N ALA A 97 0.52 -6.78 -9.00
CA ALA A 97 0.16 -5.50 -8.39
C ALA A 97 0.27 -4.36 -9.40
N GLU A 98 -0.69 -3.44 -9.35
CA GLU A 98 -0.61 -2.15 -9.99
C GLU A 98 -0.59 -1.07 -8.90
N PHE A 99 0.37 -0.16 -8.94
CA PHE A 99 0.44 0.97 -8.02
C PHE A 99 -0.03 2.27 -8.69
N ARG A 100 -0.82 3.06 -7.98
CA ARG A 100 -1.23 4.42 -8.36
C ARG A 100 -1.22 5.32 -7.14
N GLN A 101 -0.76 6.54 -7.33
CA GLN A 101 -0.86 7.59 -6.33
C GLN A 101 -1.91 8.62 -6.77
N ASP A 102 -2.87 8.91 -5.89
CA ASP A 102 -3.91 9.92 -6.11
C ASP A 102 -3.85 10.97 -4.99
N GLY A 103 -3.16 12.08 -5.26
CA GLY A 103 -2.83 13.08 -4.25
C GLY A 103 -1.97 12.47 -3.12
N LEU A 104 -2.53 12.46 -1.90
CA LEU A 104 -1.89 11.88 -0.71
C LEU A 104 -2.26 10.41 -0.47
N LYS A 105 -3.07 9.80 -1.34
CA LYS A 105 -3.56 8.43 -1.18
C LYS A 105 -2.74 7.49 -2.04
N GLU A 106 -2.19 6.47 -1.40
CA GLU A 106 -1.48 5.38 -2.07
C GLU A 106 -2.49 4.27 -2.37
N ASN A 107 -2.49 3.77 -3.60
CA ASN A 107 -3.43 2.76 -4.04
C ASN A 107 -2.68 1.61 -4.73
N TRP A 108 -2.89 0.40 -4.23
CA TRP A 108 -2.49 -0.83 -4.89
C TRP A 108 -3.73 -1.58 -5.37
N ARG A 109 -3.65 -2.15 -6.55
CA ARG A 109 -4.62 -3.13 -7.03
C ARG A 109 -3.91 -4.46 -7.21
N ILE A 110 -4.33 -5.46 -6.45
CA ILE A 110 -3.83 -6.82 -6.52
C ILE A 110 -4.77 -7.67 -7.35
N THR A 111 -4.26 -8.37 -8.35
CA THR A 111 -4.98 -9.30 -9.23
C THR A 111 -4.26 -10.63 -9.31
N LEU A 112 -4.93 -11.66 -9.83
CA LEU A 112 -4.29 -12.94 -10.17
C LEU A 112 -3.93 -12.94 -11.64
N LYS A 113 -2.72 -13.43 -11.97
CA LYS A 113 -2.29 -13.67 -13.35
C LYS A 113 -3.15 -14.75 -14.02
N ASP A 114 -3.45 -15.81 -13.28
CA ASP A 114 -4.36 -16.88 -13.71
C ASP A 114 -5.33 -17.22 -12.56
N PRO A 115 -6.51 -16.56 -12.53
CA PRO A 115 -7.51 -16.78 -11.51
C PRO A 115 -8.06 -18.22 -11.47
N VAL A 116 -8.06 -18.93 -12.61
CA VAL A 116 -8.56 -20.32 -12.68
C VAL A 116 -7.54 -21.25 -12.04
N ALA A 117 -6.27 -21.15 -12.43
CA ALA A 117 -5.22 -21.98 -11.87
C ALA A 117 -5.06 -21.77 -10.36
N ALA A 118 -5.12 -20.52 -9.88
CA ALA A 118 -5.06 -20.21 -8.45
C ALA A 118 -6.20 -20.84 -7.65
N ARG A 119 -7.44 -20.79 -8.17
CA ARG A 119 -8.59 -21.45 -7.52
C ARG A 119 -8.42 -22.96 -7.48
N HIS A 120 -7.97 -23.56 -8.58
CA HIS A 120 -7.72 -24.99 -8.66
C HIS A 120 -6.68 -25.45 -7.65
N GLN A 121 -5.57 -24.73 -7.56
CA GLN A 121 -4.51 -24.98 -6.58
C GLN A 121 -5.03 -24.94 -5.14
N ARG A 122 -6.00 -24.07 -4.84
CA ARG A 122 -6.58 -23.90 -3.51
C ARG A 122 -7.83 -24.76 -3.24
N GLY A 123 -8.28 -25.54 -4.23
CA GLY A 123 -9.50 -26.35 -4.11
C GLY A 123 -10.81 -25.54 -4.13
N TYR A 124 -10.81 -24.34 -4.71
CA TYR A 124 -11.96 -23.43 -4.80
C TYR A 124 -12.70 -23.51 -6.14
N ASP A 125 -12.55 -24.60 -6.90
CA ASP A 125 -13.09 -24.76 -8.26
C ASP A 125 -14.61 -24.67 -8.37
N SER A 126 -15.33 -24.88 -7.26
CA SER A 126 -16.78 -24.76 -7.20
C SER A 126 -17.29 -23.31 -7.30
N PHE A 127 -16.44 -22.31 -7.06
CA PHE A 127 -16.82 -20.90 -7.08
C PHE A 127 -16.68 -20.30 -8.49
N ASN A 128 -17.75 -20.35 -9.27
CA ASN A 128 -17.81 -19.79 -10.63
C ASN A 128 -17.91 -18.23 -10.68
N HIS A 129 -17.57 -17.55 -9.59
CA HIS A 129 -17.70 -16.10 -9.44
C HIS A 129 -16.59 -15.36 -10.20
N GLY A 130 -16.79 -15.16 -11.50
CA GLY A 130 -16.06 -14.19 -12.32
C GLY A 130 -14.56 -14.46 -12.51
N MET A 131 -14.06 -14.11 -13.69
CA MET A 131 -12.65 -14.32 -14.04
C MET A 131 -11.75 -13.13 -13.68
N ASN A 132 -12.25 -12.08 -13.04
CA ASN A 132 -11.54 -10.80 -12.88
C ASN A 132 -11.60 -10.25 -11.45
N CYS A 133 -11.33 -11.09 -10.46
CA CYS A 133 -11.27 -10.64 -9.07
C CYS A 133 -10.04 -9.77 -8.81
N SER A 134 -10.18 -8.77 -7.94
CA SER A 134 -9.07 -7.95 -7.44
C SER A 134 -9.26 -7.58 -5.98
N VAL A 135 -8.17 -7.27 -5.29
CA VAL A 135 -8.17 -6.60 -3.98
C VAL A 135 -7.53 -5.24 -4.15
N ARG A 136 -8.26 -4.17 -3.80
CA ARG A 136 -7.68 -2.83 -3.73
C ARG A 136 -7.22 -2.59 -2.30
N LEU A 137 -5.96 -2.19 -2.17
CA LEU A 137 -5.36 -1.73 -0.92
C LEU A 137 -5.19 -0.23 -1.05
N GLN A 138 -5.81 0.55 -0.17
CA GLN A 138 -5.73 2.00 -0.20
C GLN A 138 -5.21 2.48 1.14
N ARG A 139 -4.10 3.20 1.14
CA ARG A 139 -3.51 3.78 2.36
C ARG A 139 -3.80 5.27 2.42
N GLU A 140 -4.41 5.67 3.51
CA GLU A 140 -4.72 7.05 3.87
C GLU A 140 -4.11 7.36 5.24
N GLY A 141 -2.86 7.84 5.25
CA GLY A 141 -2.09 8.02 6.48
C GLY A 141 -1.88 6.68 7.19
N ASP A 142 -2.47 6.55 8.37
CA ASP A 142 -2.36 5.36 9.22
C ASP A 142 -3.49 4.34 8.99
N LYS A 143 -4.43 4.62 8.09
CA LYS A 143 -5.50 3.67 7.75
C LYS A 143 -5.20 2.95 6.45
N LEU A 144 -5.29 1.63 6.50
CA LEU A 144 -5.31 0.76 5.34
C LEU A 144 -6.72 0.26 5.10
N HIS A 145 -7.24 0.51 3.91
CA HIS A 145 -8.51 -0.01 3.43
C HIS A 145 -8.26 -1.21 2.52
N VAL A 146 -8.83 -2.36 2.87
CA VAL A 146 -8.78 -3.61 2.11
C VAL A 146 -10.14 -3.82 1.46
N ILE A 147 -10.20 -3.59 0.14
CA ILE A 147 -11.44 -3.53 -0.64
C ILE A 147 -11.43 -4.64 -1.71
N PRO A 148 -11.98 -5.81 -1.40
CA PRO A 148 -12.09 -6.90 -2.34
C PRO A 148 -13.25 -6.73 -3.33
N SER A 149 -13.04 -7.14 -4.58
CA SER A 149 -14.08 -7.09 -5.60
C SER A 149 -14.91 -8.38 -5.71
N CYS A 150 -14.49 -9.47 -5.08
CA CYS A 150 -15.19 -10.76 -5.15
C CYS A 150 -14.81 -11.74 -4.01
N PRO A 151 -15.63 -12.79 -3.79
CA PRO A 151 -15.38 -13.87 -2.83
C PRO A 151 -14.02 -14.55 -2.94
N ALA A 152 -13.62 -14.82 -4.17
CA ALA A 152 -12.54 -15.76 -4.49
C ALA A 152 -11.12 -15.27 -4.11
N LEU A 153 -10.96 -14.00 -3.73
CA LEU A 153 -9.69 -13.44 -3.25
C LEU A 153 -9.65 -13.23 -1.74
N CYS A 154 -10.32 -14.09 -0.99
CA CYS A 154 -10.51 -13.99 0.46
C CYS A 154 -11.43 -12.87 0.94
N GLY A 155 -12.04 -12.13 0.02
CA GLY A 155 -12.71 -10.89 0.34
C GLY A 155 -14.20 -10.85 0.06
N SER A 156 -14.85 -11.99 -0.06
CA SER A 156 -16.30 -11.97 0.06
C SER A 156 -16.83 -13.32 0.50
N ARG A 157 -16.82 -13.46 1.81
CA ARG A 157 -18.05 -13.94 2.44
C ARG A 157 -19.16 -12.91 2.24
N VAL A 158 -20.39 -13.22 2.63
CA VAL A 158 -21.53 -12.28 2.59
C VAL A 158 -21.27 -10.99 3.39
N ASN A 159 -20.15 -10.89 4.13
CA ASN A 159 -20.09 -10.10 5.36
C ASN A 159 -19.53 -8.68 5.30
N PHE A 160 -18.74 -8.30 4.29
CA PHE A 160 -18.25 -6.93 4.19
C PHE A 160 -17.88 -6.52 2.75
N THR A 161 -17.91 -5.22 2.47
CA THR A 161 -17.40 -4.57 1.26
C THR A 161 -15.99 -4.00 1.45
N GLU A 162 -15.65 -3.66 2.70
CA GLU A 162 -14.36 -3.09 3.06
C GLU A 162 -13.95 -3.52 4.48
N LEU A 163 -12.67 -3.86 4.63
CA LEU A 163 -12.00 -3.98 5.92
C LEU A 163 -11.03 -2.81 6.07
N SER A 164 -11.28 -1.93 7.02
CA SER A 164 -10.38 -0.85 7.41
C SER A 164 -9.53 -1.30 8.60
N VAL A 165 -8.21 -1.07 8.52
CA VAL A 165 -7.24 -1.38 9.59
C VAL A 165 -6.44 -0.12 9.88
N ASP A 166 -6.41 0.31 11.14
CA ASP A 166 -5.42 1.28 11.60
C ASP A 166 -4.08 0.55 11.76
N VAL A 167 -3.09 0.87 10.94
CA VAL A 167 -1.81 0.16 10.92
C VAL A 167 -0.90 0.52 12.10
N THR A 168 -1.27 1.53 12.88
CA THR A 168 -0.56 1.96 14.08
C THR A 168 -1.14 1.31 15.33
N THR A 169 -2.47 1.29 15.48
CA THR A 169 -3.14 0.70 16.66
C THR A 169 -3.51 -0.77 16.48
N GLY A 170 -3.69 -1.22 15.23
CA GLY A 170 -4.22 -2.54 14.90
C GLY A 170 -5.75 -2.62 14.96
N ASP A 171 -6.45 -1.50 15.19
CA ASP A 171 -7.92 -1.47 15.25
C ASP A 171 -8.53 -1.77 13.88
N CYS A 172 -9.57 -2.61 13.88
CA CYS A 172 -10.26 -3.02 12.67
C CYS A 172 -11.71 -2.56 12.66
N SER A 173 -12.21 -2.17 11.49
CA SER A 173 -13.63 -1.93 11.26
C SER A 173 -14.07 -2.52 9.94
N TYR A 174 -15.23 -3.16 9.94
CA TYR A 174 -15.86 -3.77 8.78
C TYR A 174 -16.98 -2.88 8.27
N GLN A 175 -17.03 -2.65 6.96
CA GLN A 175 -18.18 -2.06 6.30
C GLN A 175 -19.05 -3.17 5.71
N ASP A 176 -20.30 -3.24 6.14
CA ASP A 176 -21.22 -4.31 5.75
C ASP A 176 -21.78 -4.11 4.34
N LYS A 177 -22.20 -5.22 3.72
CA LYS A 177 -22.92 -5.22 2.44
C LYS A 177 -24.37 -4.81 2.60
#